data_AF-A0A238YIZ2-F1
#
_entry.id   AF-A0A238YIZ2-F1
#
_cell.length_a   1.000
_cell.length_b   1.000
_cell.length_c   1.000
_cell.angle_alpha   90.00
_cell.angle_beta   90.00
_cell.angle_gamma   90.00
#
_symmetry.space_group_name_H-M   'P 1'
#
loop_
_entity.id
_entity.type
_entity.pdbx_description
1 polymer ?
#
loop_
_entity_poly.entity_id
_entity_poly.type
_entity_poly.pdbx_seq_one_letter_code
_entity_poly.pdbx_strand_id
1 'polypeptide(L)'
;MDIRAKVTIYGLTLGPLGAVVGNVCGWVWAILPWLSLAITILAAVLIESDTYRPRLRRLFAPGRAGSLYRRALIRVARWPRDWRMYNWALRFAVIYPIGIPLVLWIYPGWRAALGGIEFIAAPGATWQRIVMFCAIATYIFSLTKLASAVPKIFWKFWGRLIAGAGSLVLAVAVAAAFSSLGTFVLALAVALGVALGATAAGAFAGVLPVALAFGFAFAVAGVGEVGSASLVPIAGAIIVDRYSEKGFGRAAYFLYTVLLLSGLFATLPIANWADSQTGNRVTFLFVGILPLLNAIFDYASYALTWTLLRAGVLRPRRAVVLGIFDLAAACGLFLISGAGMVIAVAGANTLSGVELYPLADLFHGIRDTPTDYLWLYVMLFSTLLPTVLHAGVGMFSLGALLPKAFRRTLQGMITDKDALAATAAPLLIGLYWTTCLLIPCLIAYAFYQLIAHWYPYPLAWYLNWLEHIACWMGPASCPL
;
A
#
# COMPACT_ATOMS: atom_id res chain seq x y z
N MET A 1 11.79 18.87 -32.18
CA MET A 1 11.40 19.19 -30.78
C MET A 1 12.49 18.66 -29.86
N ASP A 2 13.13 19.54 -29.11
CA ASP A 2 14.39 19.31 -28.39
C ASP A 2 14.25 18.24 -27.28
N ILE A 3 15.21 17.30 -27.21
CA ILE A 3 15.28 16.26 -26.17
C ILE A 3 15.37 16.91 -24.77
N ARG A 4 15.94 18.12 -24.64
CA ARG A 4 15.90 18.87 -23.37
C ARG A 4 14.48 19.29 -22.98
N ALA A 5 13.64 19.70 -23.92
CA ALA A 5 12.24 20.04 -23.63
C ALA A 5 11.45 18.79 -23.21
N LYS A 6 11.71 17.64 -23.86
CA LYS A 6 11.16 16.35 -23.43
C LYS A 6 11.69 15.92 -22.06
N VAL A 7 12.97 16.10 -21.74
CA VAL A 7 13.53 15.77 -20.40
C VAL A 7 13.03 16.71 -19.31
N THR A 8 12.65 17.94 -19.64
CA THR A 8 12.02 18.85 -18.66
C THR A 8 10.55 18.48 -18.41
N ILE A 9 9.85 18.04 -19.45
CA ILE A 9 8.47 17.52 -19.37
C ILE A 9 8.45 16.12 -18.72
N TYR A 10 9.44 15.26 -19.00
CA TYR A 10 9.65 13.96 -18.35
C TYR A 10 10.23 14.09 -16.93
N GLY A 11 11.01 15.13 -16.64
CA GLY A 11 11.43 15.51 -15.29
C GLY A 11 10.26 15.98 -14.42
N LEU A 12 9.17 16.43 -15.04
CA LEU A 12 7.89 16.76 -14.41
C LEU A 12 7.01 15.53 -14.11
N THR A 13 7.36 14.32 -14.56
CA THR A 13 6.49 13.12 -14.45
C THR A 13 6.75 12.30 -13.20
N LEU A 14 7.98 12.35 -12.71
CA LEU A 14 8.26 12.24 -11.27
C LEU A 14 8.28 13.63 -10.62
N GLY A 15 7.93 14.73 -11.27
CA GLY A 15 7.98 16.08 -10.70
C GLY A 15 7.36 16.19 -9.30
N PRO A 16 6.18 15.62 -9.03
CA PRO A 16 5.63 15.55 -7.68
C PRO A 16 6.39 14.58 -6.77
N LEU A 17 6.81 13.42 -7.24
CA LEU A 17 7.49 12.39 -6.45
C LEU A 17 8.98 12.71 -6.20
N GLY A 18 9.61 13.44 -7.09
CA GLY A 18 10.98 13.94 -7.13
C GLY A 18 11.09 15.33 -6.50
N ALA A 19 10.04 16.16 -6.58
CA ALA A 19 9.87 17.28 -5.66
C ALA A 19 9.53 16.76 -4.26
N VAL A 20 8.74 15.70 -4.09
CA VAL A 20 8.53 15.08 -2.79
C VAL A 20 9.82 14.44 -2.30
N VAL A 21 10.56 13.67 -3.10
CA VAL A 21 11.85 13.07 -2.68
C VAL A 21 12.90 14.16 -2.47
N GLY A 22 12.97 15.16 -3.35
CA GLY A 22 13.89 16.30 -3.24
C GLY A 22 13.58 17.19 -2.04
N ASN A 23 12.31 17.54 -1.84
CA ASN A 23 11.85 18.26 -0.65
C ASN A 23 12.03 17.39 0.58
N VAL A 24 11.63 16.12 0.57
CA VAL A 24 11.84 15.17 1.69
C VAL A 24 13.31 15.06 2.00
N CYS A 25 14.21 15.02 1.01
CA CYS A 25 15.65 15.03 1.26
C CYS A 25 16.10 16.36 1.85
N GLY A 26 15.62 17.50 1.34
CA GLY A 26 15.85 18.82 1.95
C GLY A 26 15.34 18.92 3.38
N TRP A 27 14.14 18.40 3.66
CA TRP A 27 13.55 18.28 4.99
C TRP A 27 14.32 17.33 5.87
N VAL A 28 14.79 16.19 5.34
CA VAL A 28 15.64 15.24 6.06
C VAL A 28 16.92 15.94 6.46
N TRP A 29 17.57 16.70 5.58
CA TRP A 29 18.75 17.50 5.92
C TRP A 29 18.45 18.58 6.96
N ALA A 30 17.31 19.27 6.85
CA ALA A 30 16.90 20.29 7.81
C ALA A 30 16.54 19.71 9.19
N ILE A 31 15.95 18.51 9.23
CA ILE A 31 15.48 17.81 10.44
C ILE A 31 16.61 16.99 11.06
N LEU A 32 17.65 16.62 10.31
CA LEU A 32 18.72 15.72 10.77
C LEU A 32 19.42 16.21 12.05
N PRO A 33 19.82 17.48 12.21
CA PRO A 33 20.46 17.95 13.44
C PRO A 33 19.51 17.84 14.63
N TRP A 34 18.22 18.16 14.43
CA TRP A 34 17.18 18.06 15.45
C TRP A 34 16.89 16.62 15.85
N LEU A 35 16.82 15.71 14.87
CA LEU A 35 16.64 14.28 15.11
C LEU A 35 17.84 13.72 15.88
N SER A 36 19.06 14.08 15.47
CA SER A 36 20.27 13.64 16.17
C SER A 36 20.35 14.16 17.60
N LEU A 37 19.99 15.42 17.80
CA LEU A 37 19.91 16.03 19.13
C LEU A 37 18.86 15.33 19.99
N ALA A 38 17.64 15.14 19.47
CA ALA A 38 16.56 14.48 20.18
C ALA A 38 16.92 13.04 20.56
N ILE A 39 17.57 12.29 19.67
CA ILE A 39 18.05 10.93 19.95
C ILE A 39 19.18 10.94 20.99
N THR A 40 20.08 11.92 20.94
CA THR A 40 21.17 12.07 21.93
C THR A 40 20.62 12.38 23.32
N ILE A 41 19.66 13.31 23.41
CA ILE A 41 18.94 13.63 24.66
C ILE A 41 18.21 12.38 25.17
N LEU A 42 17.51 11.67 24.30
CA LEU A 42 16.85 10.41 24.66
C LEU A 42 17.85 9.39 25.20
N ALA A 43 19.02 9.24 24.55
CA ALA A 43 20.07 8.34 25.01
C ALA A 43 20.59 8.75 26.40
N ALA A 44 20.78 10.04 26.66
CA ALA A 44 21.18 10.55 27.97
C ALA A 44 20.15 10.20 29.05
N VAL A 45 18.86 10.49 28.80
CA VAL A 45 17.76 10.14 29.70
C VAL A 45 17.70 8.62 29.98
N LEU A 46 17.92 7.80 28.95
CA LEU A 46 17.93 6.34 29.09
C LEU A 46 19.16 5.83 29.86
N ILE A 47 20.30 6.50 29.78
CA ILE A 47 21.50 6.20 30.57
C ILE A 47 21.27 6.60 32.03
N GLU A 48 20.70 7.76 32.30
CA GLU A 48 20.45 8.21 33.68
C GLU A 48 19.45 7.32 34.39
N SER A 49 18.42 6.83 33.69
CA SER A 49 17.38 5.99 34.28
C SER A 49 17.88 4.61 34.74
N ASP A 50 17.74 4.30 36.03
CA ASP A 50 18.05 2.98 36.61
C ASP A 50 17.26 1.83 35.97
N THR A 51 16.04 2.12 35.49
CA THR A 51 15.18 1.15 34.82
C THR A 51 15.70 0.80 33.41
N TYR A 52 16.21 1.78 32.68
CA TYR A 52 16.55 1.63 31.26
C TYR A 52 18.06 1.43 30.99
N ARG A 53 18.94 1.94 31.85
CA ARG A 53 20.41 1.77 31.75
C ARG A 53 20.82 0.30 31.57
N PRO A 54 20.31 -0.68 32.36
CA PRO A 54 20.68 -2.08 32.17
C PRO A 54 20.16 -2.67 30.85
N ARG A 55 19.07 -2.12 30.30
CA ARG A 55 18.52 -2.56 29.00
C ARG A 55 19.37 -2.01 27.86
N LEU A 56 19.80 -0.75 27.95
CA LEU A 56 20.68 -0.10 26.99
C LEU A 56 22.07 -0.73 26.98
N ARG A 57 22.68 -0.98 28.15
CA ARG A 57 23.95 -1.71 28.27
C ARG A 57 23.89 -3.08 27.61
N ARG A 58 22.78 -3.82 27.83
CA ARG A 58 22.54 -5.13 27.21
C ARG A 58 22.37 -5.08 25.69
N LEU A 59 22.02 -3.93 25.13
CA LEU A 59 21.87 -3.73 23.70
C LEU A 59 23.23 -3.70 22.98
N PHE A 60 24.23 -3.11 23.61
CA PHE A 60 25.59 -2.97 23.08
C PHE A 60 26.53 -4.11 23.50
N ALA A 61 26.03 -5.14 24.20
CA ALA A 61 26.85 -6.29 24.55
C ALA A 61 27.43 -6.98 23.29
N PRO A 62 28.72 -7.39 23.28
CA PRO A 62 29.39 -7.95 22.10
C PRO A 62 28.71 -9.18 21.51
N GLY A 63 28.08 -10.01 22.35
CA GLY A 63 27.34 -11.20 21.95
C GLY A 63 25.92 -10.93 21.43
N ARG A 64 25.43 -9.69 21.46
CA ARG A 64 24.04 -9.33 21.13
C ARG A 64 23.94 -8.51 19.84
N ALA A 65 24.74 -8.86 18.84
CA ALA A 65 24.68 -8.20 17.54
C ALA A 65 23.29 -8.29 16.89
N GLY A 66 22.77 -7.11 16.50
CA GLY A 66 21.44 -7.00 15.91
C GLY A 66 20.29 -7.16 16.91
N SER A 67 20.52 -6.96 18.22
CA SER A 67 19.44 -7.03 19.20
C SER A 67 18.36 -5.98 19.00
N LEU A 68 18.70 -4.79 18.48
CA LEU A 68 17.74 -3.76 18.08
C LEU A 68 16.83 -4.27 16.97
N TYR A 69 17.44 -4.68 15.86
CA TYR A 69 16.75 -5.28 14.71
C TYR A 69 15.85 -6.44 15.14
N ARG A 70 16.39 -7.39 15.92
CA ARG A 70 15.62 -8.51 16.47
C ARG A 70 14.47 -8.03 17.35
N ARG A 71 14.65 -7.06 18.23
CA ARG A 71 13.56 -6.56 19.10
C ARG A 71 12.47 -5.85 18.31
N ALA A 72 12.84 -5.00 17.36
CA ALA A 72 11.90 -4.29 16.51
C ALA A 72 11.04 -5.27 15.70
N LEU A 73 11.66 -6.34 15.21
CA LEU A 73 11.02 -7.22 14.24
C LEU A 73 10.56 -8.56 14.76
N ILE A 74 10.92 -9.00 15.97
CA ILE A 74 10.51 -10.33 16.45
C ILE A 74 8.99 -10.46 16.56
N ARG A 75 8.28 -9.37 16.85
CA ARG A 75 6.81 -9.35 16.88
C ARG A 75 6.24 -9.50 15.48
N VAL A 76 6.76 -8.69 14.55
CA VAL A 76 6.41 -8.75 13.13
C VAL A 76 6.73 -10.15 12.63
N ALA A 77 7.99 -10.58 12.62
CA ALA A 77 8.45 -11.91 12.23
C ALA A 77 7.62 -13.09 12.80
N ARG A 78 6.96 -12.96 13.95
CA ARG A 78 6.12 -14.01 14.54
C ARG A 78 4.70 -14.07 14.00
N TRP A 79 4.16 -13.05 13.31
CA TRP A 79 2.81 -13.21 12.75
C TRP A 79 2.75 -14.41 11.80
N PRO A 80 1.63 -15.15 11.80
CA PRO A 80 1.49 -16.36 11.01
C PRO A 80 1.53 -16.04 9.51
N ARG A 81 2.15 -16.94 8.73
CA ARG A 81 2.12 -16.93 7.25
C ARG A 81 0.86 -17.65 6.75
N ASP A 82 -0.24 -17.55 7.47
CA ASP A 82 -1.47 -18.26 7.15
C ASP A 82 -2.37 -17.42 6.23
N TRP A 83 -3.60 -17.86 6.07
CA TRP A 83 -4.63 -17.20 5.29
C TRP A 83 -4.95 -15.77 5.77
N ARG A 84 -4.59 -15.41 7.01
CA ARG A 84 -4.87 -14.06 7.55
C ARG A 84 -4.07 -13.00 6.79
N MET A 85 -2.85 -13.33 6.37
CA MET A 85 -2.05 -12.42 5.52
C MET A 85 -2.69 -12.25 4.13
N TYR A 86 -3.25 -13.32 3.57
CA TYR A 86 -3.99 -13.27 2.31
C TYR A 86 -5.26 -12.41 2.44
N ASN A 87 -6.01 -12.57 3.54
CA ASN A 87 -7.16 -11.73 3.85
C ASN A 87 -6.79 -10.23 3.93
N TRP A 88 -5.65 -9.89 4.54
CA TRP A 88 -5.15 -8.52 4.54
C TRP A 88 -4.78 -8.02 3.15
N ALA A 89 -4.10 -8.83 2.34
CA ALA A 89 -3.77 -8.49 0.97
C ALA A 89 -5.04 -8.18 0.15
N LEU A 90 -6.07 -9.04 0.21
CA LEU A 90 -7.35 -8.80 -0.45
C LEU A 90 -8.03 -7.50 -0.01
N ARG A 91 -7.95 -7.15 1.28
CA ARG A 91 -8.52 -5.89 1.78
C ARG A 91 -7.78 -4.69 1.24
N PHE A 92 -6.44 -4.70 1.36
CA PHE A 92 -5.65 -3.59 0.85
C PHE A 92 -5.87 -3.41 -0.64
N ALA A 93 -5.93 -4.51 -1.39
CA ALA A 93 -6.25 -4.54 -2.81
C ALA A 93 -7.54 -3.82 -3.18
N VAL A 94 -8.58 -3.90 -2.34
CA VAL A 94 -9.84 -3.16 -2.55
C VAL A 94 -9.80 -1.75 -1.95
N ILE A 95 -9.04 -1.54 -0.87
CA ILE A 95 -8.99 -0.26 -0.16
C ILE A 95 -8.20 0.80 -0.94
N TYR A 96 -7.01 0.48 -1.46
CA TYR A 96 -6.17 1.53 -2.07
C TYR A 96 -6.74 2.09 -3.39
N PRO A 97 -7.35 1.32 -4.32
CA PRO A 97 -7.92 1.88 -5.55
C PRO A 97 -8.99 2.92 -5.24
N ILE A 98 -9.63 2.80 -4.08
CA ILE A 98 -10.66 3.70 -3.60
C ILE A 98 -10.06 4.85 -2.76
N GLY A 99 -9.18 4.51 -1.83
CA GLY A 99 -8.60 5.43 -0.87
C GLY A 99 -7.67 6.45 -1.52
N ILE A 100 -6.91 6.06 -2.55
CA ILE A 100 -5.97 6.96 -3.23
C ILE A 100 -6.70 8.10 -3.95
N PRO A 101 -7.69 7.84 -4.83
CA PRO A 101 -8.55 8.89 -5.37
C PRO A 101 -9.14 9.83 -4.32
N LEU A 102 -9.63 9.27 -3.21
CA LEU A 102 -10.19 10.07 -2.12
C LEU A 102 -9.14 10.96 -1.46
N VAL A 103 -7.93 10.45 -1.23
CA VAL A 103 -6.82 11.26 -0.69
C VAL A 103 -6.46 12.39 -1.67
N LEU A 104 -6.38 12.11 -2.97
CA LEU A 104 -6.12 13.12 -4.01
C LEU A 104 -7.28 14.12 -4.16
N TRP A 105 -8.50 13.72 -3.85
CA TRP A 105 -9.64 14.63 -3.85
C TRP A 105 -9.68 15.51 -2.59
N ILE A 106 -9.40 14.94 -1.41
CA ILE A 106 -9.45 15.64 -0.12
C ILE A 106 -8.26 16.60 0.03
N TYR A 107 -7.04 16.18 -0.30
CA TYR A 107 -5.82 16.91 0.05
C TYR A 107 -5.40 17.99 -0.97
N PRO A 108 -5.21 17.70 -2.26
CA PRO A 108 -4.96 18.75 -3.24
C PRO A 108 -6.25 19.28 -3.90
N GLY A 109 -7.41 18.64 -3.72
CA GLY A 109 -8.64 19.07 -4.39
C GLY A 109 -8.66 18.73 -5.88
N TRP A 110 -7.92 17.69 -6.28
CA TRP A 110 -7.85 17.29 -7.67
C TRP A 110 -9.09 16.47 -8.06
N ARG A 111 -9.48 16.57 -9.33
CA ARG A 111 -10.39 15.59 -9.92
C ARG A 111 -9.74 14.21 -9.82
N ALA A 112 -10.54 13.18 -9.58
CA ALA A 112 -10.06 11.82 -9.69
C ALA A 112 -10.53 11.25 -11.04
N ALA A 113 -9.55 10.95 -11.89
CA ALA A 113 -9.75 10.39 -13.22
C ALA A 113 -9.01 9.07 -13.37
N LEU A 114 -9.63 8.13 -14.09
CA LEU A 114 -9.13 6.80 -14.41
C LEU A 114 -8.87 6.75 -15.92
N GLY A 115 -7.66 7.15 -16.34
CA GLY A 115 -7.28 7.29 -17.76
C GLY A 115 -8.14 8.25 -18.54
N GLY A 116 -8.15 9.51 -18.10
CA GLY A 116 -8.96 10.56 -18.72
C GLY A 116 -10.46 10.48 -18.42
N ILE A 117 -10.95 9.35 -17.90
CA ILE A 117 -12.35 9.21 -17.49
C ILE A 117 -12.50 9.72 -16.06
N GLU A 118 -13.12 10.89 -15.93
CA GLU A 118 -13.41 11.52 -14.65
C GLU A 118 -14.50 10.73 -13.92
N PHE A 119 -14.18 10.23 -12.72
CA PHE A 119 -15.12 9.49 -11.87
C PHE A 119 -15.39 10.22 -10.54
N ILE A 120 -14.51 11.13 -10.15
CA ILE A 120 -14.78 12.14 -9.12
C ILE A 120 -14.47 13.51 -9.70
N ALA A 121 -15.50 14.33 -9.84
CA ALA A 121 -15.30 15.72 -10.22
C ALA A 121 -14.50 16.49 -9.17
N ALA A 122 -13.70 17.44 -9.63
CA ALA A 122 -13.02 18.35 -8.71
C ALA A 122 -14.04 19.00 -7.76
N PRO A 123 -13.73 19.13 -6.46
CA PRO A 123 -14.65 19.71 -5.50
C PRO A 123 -15.00 21.14 -5.92
N GLY A 124 -16.30 21.43 -6.06
CA GLY A 124 -16.78 22.76 -6.40
C GLY A 124 -16.53 23.79 -5.29
N ALA A 125 -16.30 23.33 -4.05
CA ALA A 125 -15.96 24.18 -2.93
C ALA A 125 -15.10 23.46 -1.87
N THR A 126 -14.23 24.20 -1.20
CA THR A 126 -13.33 23.67 -0.14
C THR A 126 -14.09 23.01 1.02
N TRP A 127 -15.30 23.46 1.33
CA TRP A 127 -16.10 22.88 2.41
C TRP A 127 -16.44 21.41 2.16
N GLN A 128 -16.61 20.99 0.89
CA GLN A 128 -16.91 19.60 0.53
C GLN A 128 -15.74 18.68 0.94
N ARG A 129 -14.51 19.16 0.78
CA ARG A 129 -13.28 18.46 1.18
C ARG A 129 -13.16 18.35 2.71
N ILE A 130 -13.48 19.43 3.42
CA ILE A 130 -13.46 19.46 4.89
C ILE A 130 -14.51 18.51 5.45
N VAL A 131 -15.73 18.52 4.94
CA VAL A 131 -16.81 17.61 5.36
C VAL A 131 -16.40 16.16 5.14
N MET A 132 -15.86 15.83 3.96
CA MET A 132 -15.38 14.47 3.66
C MET A 132 -14.25 14.04 4.59
N PHE A 133 -13.26 14.91 4.81
CA PHE A 133 -12.16 14.63 5.74
C PHE A 133 -12.68 14.40 7.17
N CYS A 134 -13.55 15.28 7.66
CA CYS A 134 -14.16 15.16 8.98
C CYS A 134 -14.99 13.87 9.12
N ALA A 135 -15.74 13.49 8.09
CA ALA A 135 -16.51 12.25 8.07
C ALA A 135 -15.58 11.02 8.18
N ILE A 136 -14.53 10.95 7.35
CA ILE A 136 -13.54 9.87 7.38
C ILE A 136 -12.78 9.85 8.72
N ALA A 137 -12.34 11.00 9.23
CA ALA A 137 -11.62 11.09 10.50
C ALA A 137 -12.48 10.66 11.68
N THR A 138 -13.74 11.13 11.74
CA THR A 138 -14.72 10.73 12.77
C THR A 138 -14.98 9.24 12.72
N TYR A 139 -15.06 8.69 11.50
CA TYR A 139 -15.28 7.28 11.28
C TYR A 139 -14.07 6.43 11.72
N ILE A 140 -12.84 6.77 11.32
CA ILE A 140 -11.60 6.12 11.79
C ILE A 140 -11.48 6.21 13.32
N PHE A 141 -11.74 7.38 13.90
CA PHE A 141 -11.74 7.57 15.34
C PHE A 141 -12.74 6.64 16.04
N SER A 142 -13.95 6.51 15.50
CA SER A 142 -14.98 5.61 16.02
C SER A 142 -14.55 4.15 15.95
N LEU A 143 -13.93 3.73 14.84
CA LEU A 143 -13.38 2.39 14.67
C LEU A 143 -12.25 2.09 15.66
N THR A 144 -11.31 3.00 15.85
CA THR A 144 -10.20 2.81 16.80
C THR A 144 -10.70 2.71 18.24
N LYS A 145 -11.75 3.46 18.60
CA LYS A 145 -12.40 3.35 19.90
C LYS A 145 -13.18 2.05 20.08
N LEU A 146 -13.86 1.56 19.03
CA LEU A 146 -14.52 0.25 19.02
C LEU A 146 -13.54 -0.91 19.16
N ALA A 147 -12.38 -0.82 18.50
CA ALA A 147 -11.33 -1.84 18.53
C ALA A 147 -10.49 -1.79 19.82
N SER A 148 -10.48 -0.65 20.53
CA SER A 148 -9.80 -0.54 21.82
C SER A 148 -10.52 -1.39 22.87
N ALA A 149 -9.77 -2.17 23.66
CA ALA A 149 -10.27 -3.01 24.76
C ALA A 149 -10.76 -2.18 25.96
N VAL A 150 -11.38 -1.02 25.72
CA VAL A 150 -11.97 -0.19 26.77
C VAL A 150 -13.20 -0.94 27.29
N PRO A 151 -13.23 -1.36 28.57
CA PRO A 151 -14.28 -2.22 29.10
C PRO A 151 -15.64 -1.52 29.25
N LYS A 152 -15.70 -0.21 29.02
CA LYS A 152 -16.92 0.58 29.27
C LYS A 152 -17.92 0.35 28.13
N ILE A 153 -19.00 -0.36 28.45
CA ILE A 153 -20.21 -0.57 27.64
C ILE A 153 -20.67 0.71 26.92
N PHE A 154 -20.55 1.86 27.59
CA PHE A 154 -20.85 3.19 27.04
C PHE A 154 -20.10 3.48 25.72
N TRP A 155 -18.79 3.25 25.67
CA TRP A 155 -17.98 3.52 24.47
C TRP A 155 -18.25 2.52 23.34
N LYS A 156 -18.68 1.29 23.65
CA LYS A 156 -19.08 0.31 22.64
C LYS A 156 -20.43 0.66 22.01
N PHE A 157 -21.39 1.12 22.82
CA PHE A 157 -22.70 1.56 22.33
C PHE A 157 -22.58 2.84 21.49
N TRP A 158 -22.00 3.91 22.05
CA TRP A 158 -21.78 5.15 21.33
C TRP A 158 -20.81 5.00 20.17
N GLY A 159 -19.78 4.17 20.30
CA GLY A 159 -18.88 3.85 19.19
C GLY A 159 -19.62 3.21 18.01
N ARG A 160 -20.53 2.27 18.25
CA ARG A 160 -21.37 1.65 17.20
C ARG A 160 -22.34 2.65 16.59
N LEU A 161 -22.96 3.49 17.42
CA LEU A 161 -23.94 4.49 16.99
C LEU A 161 -23.27 5.61 16.19
N ILE A 162 -22.09 6.08 16.60
CA ILE A 162 -21.28 7.07 15.87
C ILE A 162 -20.64 6.45 14.62
N ALA A 163 -20.21 5.18 14.65
CA ALA A 163 -19.75 4.50 13.44
C ALA A 163 -20.89 4.29 12.43
N GLY A 164 -22.08 3.93 12.90
CA GLY A 164 -23.29 3.81 12.09
C GLY A 164 -23.76 5.14 11.52
N ALA A 165 -23.93 6.15 12.37
CA ALA A 165 -24.27 7.51 11.95
C ALA A 165 -23.19 8.13 11.06
N GLY A 166 -21.91 7.90 11.37
CA GLY A 166 -20.77 8.31 10.56
C GLY A 166 -20.76 7.63 9.20
N SER A 167 -21.11 6.35 9.11
CA SER A 167 -21.25 5.65 7.83
C SER A 167 -22.44 6.16 7.02
N LEU A 168 -23.55 6.53 7.68
CA LEU A 168 -24.72 7.12 7.02
C LEU A 168 -24.42 8.53 6.53
N VAL A 169 -23.78 9.37 7.35
CA VAL A 169 -23.34 10.72 6.98
C VAL A 169 -22.30 10.66 5.87
N LEU A 170 -21.36 9.71 5.92
CA LEU A 170 -20.40 9.47 4.85
C LEU A 170 -21.12 9.05 3.56
N ALA A 171 -22.06 8.11 3.63
CA ALA A 171 -22.85 7.68 2.47
C ALA A 171 -23.68 8.82 1.87
N VAL A 172 -24.31 9.66 2.71
CA VAL A 172 -25.09 10.83 2.28
C VAL A 172 -24.20 11.93 1.73
N ALA A 173 -23.05 12.21 2.36
CA ALA A 173 -22.10 13.21 1.88
C ALA A 173 -21.46 12.79 0.55
N VAL A 174 -21.15 11.50 0.40
CA VAL A 174 -20.70 10.91 -0.87
C VAL A 174 -21.84 10.92 -1.90
N ALA A 175 -23.09 10.64 -1.55
CA ALA A 175 -24.19 10.72 -2.50
C ALA A 175 -24.45 12.18 -2.95
N ALA A 176 -24.38 13.14 -2.03
CA ALA A 176 -24.66 14.55 -2.29
C ALA A 176 -23.54 15.26 -3.06
N ALA A 177 -22.27 14.93 -2.78
CA ALA A 177 -21.14 15.56 -3.47
C ALA A 177 -20.90 15.02 -4.89
N PHE A 178 -21.58 13.94 -5.29
CA PHE A 178 -21.27 13.18 -6.50
C PHE A 178 -22.52 12.82 -7.34
N SER A 179 -23.59 13.61 -7.21
CA SER A 179 -24.91 13.36 -7.83
C SER A 179 -24.91 13.28 -9.36
N SER A 180 -23.80 13.60 -10.04
CA SER A 180 -23.69 13.67 -11.50
C SER A 180 -22.97 12.49 -12.18
N LEU A 181 -22.40 11.52 -11.44
CA LEU A 181 -21.45 10.52 -12.02
C LEU A 181 -21.89 9.03 -11.94
N GLY A 182 -23.18 8.75 -11.72
CA GLY A 182 -23.74 7.40 -11.90
C GLY A 182 -23.41 6.35 -10.83
N THR A 183 -23.70 5.09 -11.15
CA THR A 183 -23.66 3.86 -10.31
C THR A 183 -22.33 3.57 -9.59
N PHE A 184 -21.21 4.11 -10.09
CA PHE A 184 -19.87 3.92 -9.53
C PHE A 184 -19.71 4.49 -8.11
N VAL A 185 -20.23 5.70 -7.89
CA VAL A 185 -20.12 6.42 -6.61
C VAL A 185 -20.91 5.72 -5.51
N LEU A 186 -22.09 5.21 -5.85
CA LEU A 186 -22.94 4.44 -4.93
C LEU A 186 -22.23 3.16 -4.48
N ALA A 187 -21.55 2.48 -5.40
CA ALA A 187 -20.76 1.32 -5.07
C ALA A 187 -19.50 1.61 -4.30
N LEU A 188 -18.83 2.72 -4.60
CA LEU A 188 -17.69 3.19 -3.84
C LEU A 188 -18.10 3.45 -2.38
N ALA A 189 -19.24 4.12 -2.18
CA ALA A 189 -19.81 4.42 -0.88
C ALA A 189 -20.24 3.16 -0.11
N VAL A 190 -20.89 2.20 -0.79
CA VAL A 190 -21.32 0.92 -0.20
C VAL A 190 -20.12 0.02 0.11
N ALA A 191 -19.16 -0.08 -0.81
CA ALA A 191 -17.94 -0.86 -0.63
C ALA A 191 -17.10 -0.29 0.52
N LEU A 192 -16.87 1.03 0.59
CA LEU A 192 -16.19 1.66 1.73
C LEU A 192 -16.96 1.50 3.04
N GLY A 193 -18.26 1.81 3.02
CA GLY A 193 -19.11 1.77 4.21
C GLY A 193 -19.16 0.38 4.84
N VAL A 194 -19.27 -0.66 4.02
CA VAL A 194 -19.29 -2.04 4.50
C VAL A 194 -17.90 -2.62 4.72
N ALA A 195 -16.91 -2.28 3.89
CA ALA A 195 -15.54 -2.74 4.06
C ALA A 195 -14.96 -2.32 5.40
N LEU A 196 -15.20 -1.07 5.75
CA LEU A 196 -14.71 -0.54 6.99
C LEU A 196 -15.64 -0.91 8.16
N GLY A 197 -16.97 -1.03 7.95
CA GLY A 197 -17.94 -1.38 8.99
C GLY A 197 -17.84 -2.83 9.48
N ALA A 198 -17.59 -3.78 8.56
CA ALA A 198 -17.44 -5.19 8.87
C ALA A 198 -16.17 -5.48 9.71
N THR A 199 -15.13 -4.64 9.59
CA THR A 199 -13.91 -4.79 10.40
C THR A 199 -14.11 -4.43 11.88
N ALA A 200 -15.14 -3.63 12.22
CA ALA A 200 -15.40 -3.15 13.58
C ALA A 200 -16.30 -4.07 14.42
N ALA A 201 -17.19 -4.84 13.79
CA ALA A 201 -18.25 -5.56 14.49
C ALA A 201 -17.81 -6.93 15.05
N GLY A 202 -16.62 -7.42 14.71
CA GLY A 202 -16.04 -8.65 15.25
C GLY A 202 -16.79 -9.97 14.94
N ALA A 203 -18.00 -9.93 14.39
CA ALA A 203 -18.83 -11.12 14.16
C ALA A 203 -18.74 -11.69 12.73
N PHE A 204 -18.30 -10.90 11.74
CA PHE A 204 -18.02 -11.36 10.37
C PHE A 204 -16.92 -10.49 9.75
N ALA A 205 -15.85 -10.28 10.52
CA ALA A 205 -14.74 -9.40 10.17
C ALA A 205 -13.77 -10.08 9.18
N GLY A 206 -14.28 -10.82 8.18
CA GLY A 206 -13.57 -11.62 7.18
C GLY A 206 -13.69 -11.06 5.75
N VAL A 207 -13.85 -11.94 4.76
CA VAL A 207 -13.88 -11.68 3.30
C VAL A 207 -15.10 -10.87 2.81
N LEU A 208 -16.04 -10.51 3.68
CA LEU A 208 -17.27 -9.80 3.30
C LEU A 208 -17.07 -8.49 2.51
N PRO A 209 -16.11 -7.60 2.86
CA PRO A 209 -15.80 -6.41 2.06
C PRO A 209 -15.46 -6.70 0.61
N VAL A 210 -14.64 -7.75 0.44
CA VAL A 210 -14.17 -8.29 -0.84
C VAL A 210 -15.41 -8.79 -1.58
N ALA A 211 -16.19 -9.69 -0.96
CA ALA A 211 -17.42 -10.22 -1.54
C ALA A 211 -18.41 -9.17 -2.03
N LEU A 212 -18.61 -8.08 -1.29
CA LEU A 212 -19.54 -7.02 -1.67
C LEU A 212 -19.03 -6.17 -2.84
N ALA A 213 -17.73 -5.85 -2.86
CA ALA A 213 -17.11 -5.18 -4.00
C ALA A 213 -17.29 -6.02 -5.28
N PHE A 214 -17.12 -7.35 -5.19
CA PHE A 214 -17.30 -8.24 -6.33
C PHE A 214 -18.76 -8.47 -6.70
N GLY A 215 -19.66 -8.63 -5.73
CA GLY A 215 -21.09 -8.70 -5.99
C GLY A 215 -21.59 -7.49 -6.76
N PHE A 216 -21.07 -6.30 -6.43
CA PHE A 216 -21.33 -5.09 -7.20
C PHE A 216 -20.74 -5.16 -8.62
N ALA A 217 -19.49 -5.60 -8.80
CA ALA A 217 -18.91 -5.77 -10.14
C ALA A 217 -19.77 -6.71 -11.03
N PHE A 218 -20.29 -7.81 -10.47
CA PHE A 218 -21.23 -8.69 -11.18
C PHE A 218 -22.55 -7.98 -11.54
N ALA A 219 -23.08 -7.16 -10.64
CA ALA A 219 -24.28 -6.36 -10.90
C ALA A 219 -24.06 -5.33 -12.02
N VAL A 220 -22.89 -4.66 -12.06
CA VAL A 220 -22.52 -3.72 -13.13
C VAL A 220 -22.41 -4.41 -14.48
N ALA A 221 -21.97 -5.66 -14.50
CA ALA A 221 -21.92 -6.47 -15.71
C ALA A 221 -23.32 -6.88 -16.24
N GLY A 222 -24.41 -6.53 -15.55
CA GLY A 222 -25.77 -6.84 -16.00
C GLY A 222 -26.12 -8.33 -15.92
N VAL A 223 -25.33 -9.14 -15.21
CA VAL A 223 -25.55 -10.58 -15.06
C VAL A 223 -26.58 -10.82 -13.95
N GLY A 224 -27.85 -10.49 -14.25
CA GLY A 224 -29.00 -10.69 -13.37
C GLY A 224 -29.45 -9.45 -12.58
N GLU A 225 -30.66 -9.51 -12.01
CA GLU A 225 -31.11 -8.54 -11.02
C GLU A 225 -30.07 -8.45 -9.89
N VAL A 226 -29.78 -7.23 -9.41
CA VAL A 226 -28.76 -6.94 -8.37
C VAL A 226 -28.83 -7.90 -7.17
N GLY A 227 -30.01 -8.45 -6.90
CA GLY A 227 -30.26 -9.45 -5.86
C GLY A 227 -29.61 -10.82 -6.07
N SER A 228 -29.52 -11.37 -7.28
CA SER A 228 -29.02 -12.75 -7.49
C SER A 228 -27.51 -12.82 -7.78
N ALA A 229 -26.98 -11.86 -8.52
CA ALA A 229 -25.55 -11.78 -8.87
C ALA A 229 -24.65 -11.55 -7.64
N SER A 230 -25.16 -10.82 -6.65
CA SER A 230 -24.46 -10.51 -5.40
C SER A 230 -24.34 -11.71 -4.46
N LEU A 231 -25.16 -12.76 -4.63
CA LEU A 231 -25.21 -13.89 -3.70
C LEU A 231 -24.01 -14.82 -3.86
N VAL A 232 -23.45 -14.97 -5.06
CA VAL A 232 -22.34 -15.91 -5.31
C VAL A 232 -21.07 -15.50 -4.57
N PRO A 233 -20.58 -14.24 -4.66
CA PRO A 233 -19.42 -13.81 -3.87
C PRO A 233 -19.65 -13.88 -2.36
N ILE A 234 -20.87 -13.57 -1.90
CA ILE A 234 -21.23 -13.59 -0.47
C ILE A 234 -21.25 -15.03 0.05
N ALA A 235 -21.90 -15.95 -0.65
CA ALA A 235 -21.94 -17.37 -0.30
C ALA A 235 -20.51 -17.96 -0.27
N GLY A 236 -19.69 -17.64 -1.28
CA GLY A 236 -18.29 -18.03 -1.31
C GLY A 236 -17.50 -17.50 -0.11
N ALA A 237 -17.71 -16.24 0.30
CA ALA A 237 -17.05 -15.68 1.49
C ALA A 237 -17.44 -16.40 2.78
N ILE A 238 -18.72 -16.75 2.95
CA ILE A 238 -19.20 -17.53 4.09
C ILE A 238 -18.56 -18.93 4.11
N ILE A 239 -18.44 -19.57 2.95
CA ILE A 239 -17.77 -20.88 2.82
C ILE A 239 -16.30 -20.76 3.20
N VAL A 240 -15.59 -19.75 2.67
CA VAL A 240 -14.17 -19.52 2.98
C VAL A 240 -13.94 -19.34 4.48
N ASP A 241 -14.78 -18.55 5.13
CA ASP A 241 -14.69 -18.30 6.56
C ASP A 241 -14.80 -19.62 7.35
N ARG A 242 -15.84 -20.42 7.06
CA ARG A 242 -16.04 -21.74 7.68
C ARG A 242 -14.90 -22.72 7.44
N TYR A 243 -14.35 -22.79 6.23
CA TYR A 243 -13.23 -23.68 5.92
C TYR A 243 -11.89 -23.17 6.48
N SER A 244 -11.77 -21.86 6.71
CA SER A 244 -10.58 -21.26 7.34
C SER A 244 -10.44 -21.67 8.81
N GLU A 245 -11.56 -21.81 9.52
CA GLU A 245 -11.61 -22.31 10.91
C GLU A 245 -11.21 -23.79 11.01
N LYS A 246 -11.44 -24.57 9.94
CA LYS A 246 -11.09 -26.00 9.86
C LYS A 246 -9.63 -26.26 9.44
N GLY A 247 -8.78 -25.23 9.37
CA GLY A 247 -7.36 -25.36 9.03
C GLY A 247 -7.04 -25.31 7.52
N PHE A 248 -8.03 -25.24 6.64
CA PHE A 248 -7.86 -25.19 5.18
C PHE A 248 -7.77 -23.77 4.61
N GLY A 249 -7.56 -22.76 5.45
CA GLY A 249 -7.73 -21.36 5.06
C GLY A 249 -6.91 -20.92 3.86
N ARG A 250 -5.65 -21.38 3.69
CA ARG A 250 -4.84 -20.96 2.52
C ARG A 250 -5.46 -21.40 1.21
N ALA A 251 -5.87 -22.67 1.14
CA ALA A 251 -6.52 -23.22 -0.04
C ALA A 251 -7.88 -22.57 -0.27
N ALA A 252 -8.67 -22.37 0.80
CA ALA A 252 -9.98 -21.73 0.71
C ALA A 252 -9.89 -20.30 0.12
N TYR A 253 -8.98 -19.46 0.62
CA TYR A 253 -8.79 -18.10 0.11
C TYR A 253 -8.27 -18.07 -1.33
N PHE A 254 -7.30 -18.94 -1.67
CA PHE A 254 -6.79 -19.03 -3.04
C PHE A 254 -7.88 -19.47 -4.02
N LEU A 255 -8.62 -20.54 -3.69
CA LEU A 255 -9.73 -21.04 -4.51
C LEU A 255 -10.82 -19.99 -4.65
N TYR A 256 -11.12 -19.23 -3.59
CA TYR A 256 -12.10 -18.15 -3.67
C TYR A 256 -11.66 -17.02 -4.59
N THR A 257 -10.39 -16.58 -4.51
CA THR A 257 -9.86 -15.58 -5.44
C THR A 257 -9.88 -16.07 -6.88
N VAL A 258 -9.48 -17.32 -7.12
CA VAL A 258 -9.55 -17.94 -8.46
C VAL A 258 -11.00 -18.03 -8.94
N LEU A 259 -11.94 -18.43 -8.09
CA LEU A 259 -13.37 -18.51 -8.41
C LEU A 259 -13.94 -17.14 -8.77
N LEU A 260 -13.62 -16.10 -7.99
CA LEU A 260 -14.06 -14.74 -8.27
C LEU A 260 -13.48 -14.23 -9.58
N LEU A 261 -12.17 -14.37 -9.80
CA LEU A 261 -11.54 -14.00 -11.06
C LEU A 261 -12.17 -14.75 -12.24
N SER A 262 -12.29 -16.07 -12.14
CA SER A 262 -12.88 -16.89 -13.21
C SER A 262 -14.33 -16.48 -13.48
N GLY A 263 -15.12 -16.20 -12.43
CA GLY A 263 -16.49 -15.72 -12.56
C GLY A 263 -16.57 -14.37 -13.26
N LEU A 264 -15.71 -13.41 -12.89
CA LEU A 264 -15.63 -12.10 -13.56
C LEU A 264 -15.21 -12.24 -15.03
N PHE A 265 -14.20 -13.06 -15.33
CA PHE A 265 -13.80 -13.30 -16.72
C PHE A 265 -14.89 -14.03 -17.51
N ALA A 266 -15.68 -14.90 -16.87
CA ALA A 266 -16.80 -15.57 -17.50
C ALA A 266 -17.97 -14.63 -17.83
N THR A 267 -18.12 -13.48 -17.15
CA THR A 267 -19.16 -12.50 -17.51
C THR A 267 -18.83 -11.75 -18.80
N LEU A 268 -17.56 -11.65 -19.16
CA LEU A 268 -17.09 -10.87 -20.30
C LEU A 268 -17.75 -11.27 -21.64
N PRO A 269 -17.79 -12.55 -22.05
CA PRO A 269 -18.45 -12.94 -23.30
C PRO A 269 -19.99 -12.99 -23.21
N ILE A 270 -20.57 -12.91 -22.01
CA ILE A 270 -22.01 -13.10 -21.78
C ILE A 270 -22.74 -11.75 -21.71
N ALA A 271 -22.13 -10.75 -21.09
CA ALA A 271 -22.72 -9.44 -20.89
C ALA A 271 -22.68 -8.61 -22.18
N ASN A 272 -23.73 -7.80 -22.39
CA ASN A 272 -23.78 -6.87 -23.52
C ASN A 272 -23.02 -5.57 -23.18
N TRP A 273 -21.69 -5.65 -23.29
CA TRP A 273 -20.81 -4.53 -22.98
C TRP A 273 -20.92 -3.37 -23.98
N ALA A 274 -21.33 -3.64 -25.22
CA ALA A 274 -21.49 -2.62 -26.26
C ALA A 274 -22.52 -1.55 -25.86
N ASP A 275 -23.60 -1.95 -25.19
CA ASP A 275 -24.66 -1.05 -24.72
C ASP A 275 -24.37 -0.47 -23.33
N SER A 276 -23.36 -0.97 -22.63
CA SER A 276 -22.98 -0.49 -21.31
C SER A 276 -22.23 0.85 -21.40
N GLN A 277 -22.57 1.79 -20.50
CA GLN A 277 -21.88 3.08 -20.40
C GLN A 277 -20.38 2.89 -20.11
N THR A 278 -19.52 3.75 -20.66
CA THR A 278 -18.07 3.68 -20.45
C THR A 278 -17.69 3.63 -18.97
N GLY A 279 -18.38 4.39 -18.12
CA GLY A 279 -18.18 4.37 -16.67
C GLY A 279 -18.37 2.99 -16.05
N ASN A 280 -19.37 2.22 -16.49
CA ASN A 280 -19.62 0.86 -16.00
C ASN A 280 -18.50 -0.12 -16.41
N ARG A 281 -18.00 -0.01 -17.64
CA ARG A 281 -16.91 -0.86 -18.15
C ARG A 281 -15.62 -0.67 -17.34
N VAL A 282 -15.25 0.60 -17.11
CA VAL A 282 -14.07 0.93 -16.29
C VAL A 282 -14.26 0.52 -14.83
N THR A 283 -15.46 0.74 -14.29
CA THR A 283 -15.83 0.31 -12.94
C THR A 283 -15.63 -1.19 -12.73
N PHE A 284 -16.10 -1.99 -13.69
CA PHE A 284 -15.98 -3.44 -13.65
C PHE A 284 -14.52 -3.89 -13.56
N LEU A 285 -13.64 -3.31 -14.37
CA LEU A 285 -12.21 -3.60 -14.32
C LEU A 285 -11.59 -3.15 -12.99
N PHE A 286 -11.92 -1.93 -12.55
CA PHE A 286 -11.25 -1.27 -11.43
C PHE A 286 -11.66 -1.78 -10.06
N VAL A 287 -12.91 -2.22 -9.91
CA VAL A 287 -13.44 -2.79 -8.65
C VAL A 287 -13.39 -4.32 -8.67
N GLY A 288 -13.48 -4.93 -9.86
CA GLY A 288 -13.49 -6.37 -10.07
C GLY A 288 -12.11 -6.96 -10.34
N ILE A 289 -11.65 -6.84 -11.58
CA ILE A 289 -10.50 -7.62 -12.05
C ILE A 289 -9.17 -7.15 -11.43
N LEU A 290 -8.88 -5.84 -11.48
CA LEU A 290 -7.58 -5.30 -11.09
C LEU A 290 -7.24 -5.49 -9.60
N PRO A 291 -8.16 -5.25 -8.65
CA PRO A 291 -7.90 -5.52 -7.23
C PRO A 291 -7.55 -6.98 -6.96
N LEU A 292 -8.27 -7.94 -7.54
CA LEU A 292 -8.02 -9.36 -7.29
C LEU A 292 -6.65 -9.80 -7.82
N LEU A 293 -6.25 -9.31 -8.99
CA LEU A 293 -4.92 -9.57 -9.53
C LEU A 293 -3.84 -8.94 -8.65
N ASN A 294 -4.01 -7.68 -8.25
CA ASN A 294 -3.05 -7.03 -7.38
C ASN A 294 -2.94 -7.73 -6.01
N ALA A 295 -4.05 -8.22 -5.45
CA ALA A 295 -4.05 -8.96 -4.19
C ALA A 295 -3.15 -10.20 -4.22
N ILE A 296 -3.06 -10.87 -5.38
CA ILE A 296 -2.18 -12.04 -5.57
C ILE A 296 -0.72 -11.59 -5.52
N PHE A 297 -0.36 -10.53 -6.23
CA PHE A 297 1.00 -9.97 -6.24
C PHE A 297 1.40 -9.39 -4.89
N ASP A 298 0.49 -8.67 -4.22
CA ASP A 298 0.65 -8.17 -2.87
C ASP A 298 0.90 -9.32 -1.89
N TYR A 299 0.08 -10.38 -1.94
CA TYR A 299 0.28 -11.57 -1.09
C TYR A 299 1.66 -12.21 -1.33
N ALA A 300 2.09 -12.34 -2.59
CA ALA A 300 3.40 -12.87 -2.93
C ALA A 300 4.53 -11.96 -2.39
N SER A 301 4.40 -10.65 -2.56
CA SER A 301 5.34 -9.64 -2.03
C SER A 301 5.43 -9.71 -0.50
N TYR A 302 4.28 -9.75 0.20
CA TYR A 302 4.22 -9.92 1.65
C TYR A 302 4.87 -11.23 2.09
N ALA A 303 4.54 -12.35 1.45
CA ALA A 303 5.06 -13.67 1.81
C ALA A 303 6.59 -13.74 1.67
N LEU A 304 7.12 -13.14 0.61
CA LEU A 304 8.55 -13.07 0.35
C LEU A 304 9.27 -12.16 1.36
N THR A 305 8.81 -10.91 1.47
CA THR A 305 9.33 -9.91 2.43
C THR A 305 9.41 -10.52 3.82
N TRP A 306 8.33 -11.17 4.24
CA TRP A 306 8.23 -11.78 5.55
C TRP A 306 9.21 -12.93 5.78
N THR A 307 9.42 -13.74 4.75
CA THR A 307 10.33 -14.88 4.80
C THR A 307 11.77 -14.39 4.94
N LEU A 308 12.14 -13.35 4.19
CA LEU A 308 13.45 -12.72 4.26
C LEU A 308 13.66 -11.99 5.60
N LEU A 309 12.64 -11.32 6.10
CA LEU A 309 12.64 -10.66 7.40
C LEU A 309 12.88 -11.65 8.54
N ARG A 310 12.17 -12.79 8.55
CA ARG A 310 12.41 -13.89 9.49
C ARG A 310 13.82 -14.43 9.41
N ALA A 311 14.33 -14.66 8.21
CA ALA A 311 15.71 -15.10 8.00
C ALA A 311 16.72 -14.07 8.54
N GLY A 312 16.45 -12.77 8.34
CA GLY A 312 17.25 -11.68 8.90
C GLY A 312 17.20 -11.65 10.41
N VAL A 313 16.04 -11.89 11.03
CA VAL A 313 15.92 -11.91 12.50
C VAL A 313 16.75 -13.05 13.10
N LEU A 314 16.75 -14.21 12.45
CA LEU A 314 17.59 -15.35 12.82
C LEU A 314 19.08 -15.07 12.59
N ARG A 315 19.43 -14.35 11.51
CA ARG A 315 20.81 -14.03 11.11
C ARG A 315 21.00 -12.51 10.90
N PRO A 316 21.09 -11.70 11.97
CA PRO A 316 21.08 -10.23 11.85
C PRO A 316 22.21 -9.63 11.00
N ARG A 317 23.36 -10.30 10.90
CA ARG A 317 24.47 -9.87 10.03
C ARG A 317 24.15 -9.98 8.54
N ARG A 318 23.23 -10.88 8.15
CA ARG A 318 22.79 -11.05 6.77
C ARG A 318 21.54 -10.23 6.45
N ALA A 319 20.94 -9.54 7.43
CA ALA A 319 19.69 -8.82 7.23
C ALA A 319 19.82 -7.70 6.19
N VAL A 320 20.97 -7.03 6.08
CA VAL A 320 21.24 -6.06 5.01
C VAL A 320 21.18 -6.72 3.63
N VAL A 321 21.90 -7.82 3.43
CA VAL A 321 21.91 -8.56 2.15
C VAL A 321 20.52 -9.12 1.83
N LEU A 322 19.80 -9.63 2.83
CA LEU A 322 18.43 -10.11 2.67
C LEU A 322 17.46 -8.97 2.33
N GLY A 323 17.67 -7.75 2.85
CA GLY A 323 16.91 -6.57 2.46
C GLY A 323 17.20 -6.13 1.02
N ILE A 324 18.44 -6.27 0.54
CA ILE A 324 18.78 -6.01 -0.87
C ILE A 324 18.10 -7.03 -1.79
N PHE A 325 18.12 -8.32 -1.42
CA PHE A 325 17.43 -9.36 -2.17
C PHE A 325 15.90 -9.15 -2.17
N ASP A 326 15.34 -8.73 -1.03
CA ASP A 326 13.93 -8.36 -0.93
C ASP A 326 13.58 -7.22 -1.89
N LEU A 327 14.41 -6.17 -1.93
CA LEU A 327 14.23 -5.05 -2.86
C LEU A 327 14.27 -5.49 -4.32
N ALA A 328 15.26 -6.31 -4.70
CA ALA A 328 15.37 -6.83 -6.07
C ALA A 328 14.15 -7.67 -6.46
N ALA A 329 13.69 -8.54 -5.56
CA ALA A 329 12.54 -9.39 -5.82
C ALA A 329 11.22 -8.60 -5.85
N ALA A 330 11.09 -7.56 -5.03
CA ALA A 330 9.95 -6.66 -5.08
C ALA A 330 9.91 -5.86 -6.40
N CYS A 331 11.05 -5.38 -6.89
CA CYS A 331 11.14 -4.80 -8.22
C CYS A 331 10.70 -5.80 -9.31
N GLY A 332 11.14 -7.06 -9.22
CA GLY A 332 10.69 -8.12 -10.14
C GLY A 332 9.17 -8.35 -10.08
N LEU A 333 8.61 -8.47 -8.88
CA LEU A 333 7.16 -8.63 -8.68
C LEU A 333 6.36 -7.43 -9.19
N PHE A 334 6.88 -6.20 -9.02
CA PHE A 334 6.28 -4.99 -9.55
C PHE A 334 6.20 -5.03 -11.09
N LEU A 335 7.29 -5.42 -11.76
CA LEU A 335 7.32 -5.53 -13.24
C LEU A 335 6.36 -6.62 -13.74
N ILE A 336 6.33 -7.77 -13.06
CA ILE A 336 5.40 -8.86 -13.41
C ILE A 336 3.95 -8.47 -13.13
N SER A 337 3.70 -7.72 -12.05
CA SER A 337 2.35 -7.22 -11.71
C SER A 337 1.82 -6.29 -12.80
N GLY A 338 2.62 -5.32 -13.28
CA GLY A 338 2.21 -4.45 -14.38
C GLY A 338 1.92 -5.22 -15.67
N ALA A 339 2.76 -6.20 -16.02
CA ALA A 339 2.48 -7.11 -17.15
C ALA A 339 1.18 -7.90 -16.95
N GLY A 340 0.96 -8.45 -15.76
CA GLY A 340 -0.26 -9.18 -15.41
C GLY A 340 -1.52 -8.32 -15.53
N MET A 341 -1.45 -7.05 -15.13
CA MET A 341 -2.56 -6.10 -15.29
C MET A 341 -2.86 -5.81 -16.77
N VAL A 342 -1.82 -5.58 -17.58
CA VAL A 342 -1.99 -5.34 -19.03
C VAL A 342 -2.58 -6.57 -19.73
N ILE A 343 -2.06 -7.77 -19.43
CA ILE A 343 -2.58 -9.05 -19.94
C ILE A 343 -4.05 -9.20 -19.58
N ALA A 344 -4.42 -8.88 -18.34
CA ALA A 344 -5.80 -8.99 -17.88
C ALA A 344 -6.74 -8.01 -18.58
N VAL A 345 -6.34 -6.75 -18.77
CA VAL A 345 -7.16 -5.76 -19.48
C VAL A 345 -7.26 -6.10 -20.97
N ALA A 346 -6.16 -6.48 -21.62
CA ALA A 346 -6.16 -6.88 -23.03
C ALA A 346 -7.00 -8.15 -23.26
N GLY A 347 -6.83 -9.15 -22.40
CA GLY A 347 -7.66 -10.36 -22.40
C GLY A 347 -9.12 -10.03 -22.13
N ALA A 348 -9.40 -9.07 -21.23
CA ALA A 348 -10.77 -8.66 -20.95
C ALA A 348 -11.44 -8.00 -22.15
N ASN A 349 -10.76 -7.05 -22.80
CA ASN A 349 -11.21 -6.39 -24.03
C ASN A 349 -11.48 -7.42 -25.16
N THR A 350 -10.60 -8.42 -25.27
CA THR A 350 -10.73 -9.49 -26.27
C THR A 350 -11.97 -10.34 -26.00
N LEU A 351 -12.18 -10.75 -24.74
CA LEU A 351 -13.30 -11.59 -24.35
C LEU A 351 -14.65 -10.86 -24.39
N SER A 352 -14.69 -9.55 -24.13
CA SER A 352 -15.91 -8.74 -24.24
C SER A 352 -16.25 -8.32 -25.66
N GLY A 353 -15.32 -8.46 -26.62
CA GLY A 353 -15.49 -8.00 -28.00
C GLY A 353 -15.55 -6.47 -28.16
N VAL A 354 -15.33 -5.72 -27.08
CA VAL A 354 -15.29 -4.25 -27.04
C VAL A 354 -14.18 -3.81 -26.10
N GLU A 355 -13.65 -2.61 -26.32
CA GLU A 355 -12.70 -2.01 -25.39
C GLU A 355 -13.42 -1.60 -24.09
N LEU A 356 -13.18 -2.38 -23.03
CA LEU A 356 -13.58 -2.00 -21.68
C LEU A 356 -12.69 -0.88 -21.14
N TYR A 357 -11.42 -0.91 -21.55
CA TYR A 357 -10.48 0.18 -21.31
C TYR A 357 -9.44 0.26 -22.44
N PRO A 358 -9.29 1.43 -23.08
CA PRO A 358 -8.37 1.59 -24.22
C PRO A 358 -6.91 1.62 -23.73
N LEU A 359 -6.19 0.52 -23.94
CA LEU A 359 -4.79 0.40 -23.51
C LEU A 359 -3.85 1.33 -24.30
N ALA A 360 -4.14 1.60 -25.57
CA ALA A 360 -3.37 2.55 -26.37
C ALA A 360 -3.42 3.95 -25.75
N ASP A 361 -4.63 4.44 -25.46
CA ASP A 361 -4.82 5.75 -24.81
C ASP A 361 -4.18 5.81 -23.43
N LEU A 362 -4.18 4.71 -22.67
CA LEU A 362 -3.45 4.60 -21.41
C LEU A 362 -1.95 4.84 -21.60
N PHE A 363 -1.31 4.13 -22.54
CA PHE A 363 0.13 4.27 -22.75
C PHE A 363 0.50 5.64 -23.32
N HIS A 364 -0.30 6.17 -24.25
CA HIS A 364 -0.15 7.55 -24.74
C HIS A 364 -0.30 8.57 -23.61
N GLY A 365 -1.37 8.46 -22.80
CA GLY A 365 -1.62 9.35 -21.67
C GLY A 365 -0.55 9.26 -20.59
N ILE A 366 0.00 8.07 -20.31
CA ILE A 366 1.15 7.92 -19.40
C ILE A 366 2.37 8.66 -19.92
N ARG A 367 2.57 8.72 -21.25
CA ARG A 367 3.70 9.42 -21.87
C ARG A 367 3.48 10.93 -21.92
N ASP A 368 2.25 11.38 -22.14
CA ASP A 368 1.91 12.78 -22.38
C ASP A 368 1.49 13.52 -21.11
N THR A 369 0.62 12.93 -20.28
CA THR A 369 0.08 13.50 -19.04
C THR A 369 0.14 12.54 -17.83
N PRO A 370 1.32 12.04 -17.44
CA PRO A 370 1.47 11.02 -16.38
C PRO A 370 0.92 11.41 -15.01
N THR A 371 0.76 12.71 -14.72
CA THR A 371 0.12 13.18 -13.48
C THR A 371 -1.33 12.74 -13.37
N ASP A 372 -2.03 12.55 -14.50
CA ASP A 372 -3.41 12.04 -14.52
C ASP A 372 -3.48 10.55 -14.18
N TYR A 373 -2.33 9.87 -14.19
CA TYR A 373 -2.18 8.43 -13.93
C TYR A 373 -1.50 8.13 -12.60
N LEU A 374 -1.40 9.11 -11.69
CA LEU A 374 -0.83 8.94 -10.34
C LEU A 374 -1.47 7.79 -9.56
N TRP A 375 -2.77 7.56 -9.73
CA TRP A 375 -3.46 6.44 -9.10
C TRP A 375 -2.88 5.08 -9.53
N LEU A 376 -2.51 4.92 -10.81
CA LEU A 376 -1.97 3.67 -11.38
C LEU A 376 -0.58 3.42 -10.79
N TYR A 377 0.23 4.47 -10.72
CA TYR A 377 1.52 4.41 -10.05
C TYR A 377 1.36 4.01 -8.59
N VAL A 378 0.49 4.67 -7.82
CA VAL A 378 0.33 4.35 -6.40
C VAL A 378 -0.27 2.95 -6.20
N MET A 379 -1.20 2.50 -7.06
CA MET A 379 -1.68 1.12 -7.09
C MET A 379 -0.54 0.13 -7.30
N LEU A 380 0.24 0.29 -8.37
CA LEU A 380 1.34 -0.62 -8.69
C LEU A 380 2.44 -0.57 -7.62
N PHE A 381 2.80 0.63 -7.15
CA PHE A 381 3.82 0.84 -6.12
C PHE A 381 3.36 0.38 -4.72
N SER A 382 2.07 0.17 -4.49
CA SER A 382 1.59 -0.42 -3.23
C SER A 382 2.20 -1.80 -2.96
N THR A 383 2.51 -2.56 -4.03
CA THR A 383 3.22 -3.84 -3.96
C THR A 383 4.66 -3.71 -3.41
N LEU A 384 5.27 -2.52 -3.49
CA LEU A 384 6.61 -2.21 -2.96
C LEU A 384 6.58 -1.66 -1.53
N LEU A 385 5.42 -1.20 -1.03
CA LEU A 385 5.28 -0.67 0.33
C LEU A 385 5.88 -1.60 1.42
N PRO A 386 5.64 -2.93 1.39
CA PRO A 386 6.12 -3.83 2.44
C PRO A 386 7.65 -3.93 2.42
N THR A 387 8.22 -3.95 1.23
CA THR A 387 9.66 -3.96 0.96
C THR A 387 10.31 -2.66 1.41
N VAL A 388 9.69 -1.50 1.17
CA VAL A 388 10.20 -0.21 1.67
C VAL A 388 10.21 -0.20 3.20
N LEU A 389 9.16 -0.69 3.84
CA LEU A 389 9.12 -0.83 5.30
C LEU A 389 10.17 -1.82 5.81
N HIS A 390 10.35 -2.96 5.15
CA HIS A 390 11.36 -3.95 5.52
C HIS A 390 12.77 -3.44 5.30
N ALA A 391 13.05 -2.75 4.21
CA ALA A 391 14.30 -2.03 4.00
C ALA A 391 14.51 -1.04 5.15
N GLY A 392 13.50 -0.20 5.43
CA GLY A 392 13.45 0.74 6.56
C GLY A 392 13.88 0.12 7.89
N VAL A 393 13.27 -0.99 8.28
CA VAL A 393 13.61 -1.66 9.55
C VAL A 393 14.90 -2.50 9.44
N GLY A 394 15.17 -3.05 8.26
CA GLY A 394 16.40 -3.70 7.81
C GLY A 394 17.65 -2.92 8.17
N MET A 395 17.57 -1.59 8.11
CA MET A 395 18.68 -0.70 8.37
C MET A 395 19.11 -0.68 9.85
N PHE A 396 18.22 -1.00 10.81
CA PHE A 396 18.63 -1.21 12.21
C PHE A 396 19.55 -2.44 12.37
N SER A 397 19.67 -3.28 11.34
CA SER A 397 20.67 -4.35 11.30
C SER A 397 22.07 -3.87 10.95
N LEU A 398 22.27 -2.64 10.44
CA LEU A 398 23.60 -2.03 10.30
C LEU A 398 24.33 -2.00 11.64
N GLY A 399 23.56 -1.88 12.73
CA GLY A 399 24.04 -2.11 14.06
C GLY A 399 24.79 -3.40 14.28
N ALA A 400 24.35 -4.50 13.65
CA ALA A 400 25.00 -5.80 13.70
C ALA A 400 26.42 -5.81 13.10
N LEU A 401 26.76 -4.82 12.26
CA LEU A 401 28.06 -4.64 11.62
C LEU A 401 29.07 -3.89 12.50
N LEU A 402 28.63 -3.24 13.59
CA LEU A 402 29.54 -2.56 14.51
C LEU A 402 30.63 -3.52 15.05
N PRO A 403 31.91 -3.14 14.98
CA PRO A 403 33.01 -3.92 15.53
C PRO A 403 32.78 -4.26 17.00
N LYS A 404 33.20 -5.47 17.41
CA LYS A 404 33.10 -5.91 18.81
C LYS A 404 33.82 -4.96 19.76
N ALA A 405 34.95 -4.38 19.35
CA ALA A 405 35.74 -3.44 20.14
C ALA A 405 34.91 -2.18 20.47
N PHE A 406 34.38 -1.50 19.45
CA PHE A 406 33.57 -0.29 19.63
C PHE A 406 32.37 -0.50 20.56
N ARG A 407 31.73 -1.66 20.45
CA ARG A 407 30.63 -2.06 21.33
C ARG A 407 31.03 -2.30 22.77
N ARG A 408 32.20 -2.90 23.01
CA ARG A 408 32.76 -3.05 24.36
C ARG A 408 33.04 -1.69 24.97
N THR A 409 33.62 -0.78 24.19
CA THR A 409 33.90 0.60 24.62
C THR A 409 32.62 1.32 25.02
N LEU A 410 31.61 1.35 24.15
CA LEU A 410 30.29 1.93 24.46
C LEU A 410 29.63 1.29 25.68
N GLN A 411 29.72 -0.04 25.80
CA GLN A 411 29.17 -0.75 26.94
C GLN A 411 29.84 -0.35 28.26
N GLY A 412 31.16 -0.12 28.25
CA GLY A 412 31.91 0.39 29.39
C GLY A 412 31.50 1.81 29.75
N MET A 413 31.46 2.71 28.77
CA MET A 413 31.11 4.12 28.97
C MET A 413 29.70 4.32 29.54
N ILE A 414 28.72 3.46 29.20
CA ILE A 414 27.35 3.54 29.76
C ILE A 414 27.32 3.33 31.29
N THR A 415 28.29 2.61 31.84
CA THR A 415 28.38 2.32 33.28
C THR A 415 29.41 3.17 34.01
N ASP A 416 30.24 3.86 33.26
CA ASP A 416 31.31 4.68 33.78
C ASP A 416 30.73 5.98 34.34
N LYS A 417 31.21 6.38 35.52
CA LYS A 417 30.78 7.61 36.19
C LYS A 417 31.69 8.79 35.85
N ASP A 418 32.79 8.54 35.15
CA ASP A 418 33.69 9.59 34.69
C ASP A 418 32.95 10.59 33.79
N ALA A 419 33.16 11.88 34.04
CA ALA A 419 32.45 12.95 33.36
C ALA A 419 32.55 12.85 31.83
N LEU A 420 33.74 12.50 31.32
CA LEU A 420 33.97 12.30 29.89
C LEU A 420 33.13 11.15 29.32
N ALA A 421 33.06 10.02 30.02
CA ALA A 421 32.30 8.85 29.57
C ALA A 421 30.79 9.09 29.67
N ALA A 422 30.33 9.77 30.72
CA ALA A 422 28.95 10.16 30.93
C ALA A 422 28.42 11.09 29.82
N THR A 423 29.26 11.99 29.28
CA THR A 423 28.91 12.85 28.15
C THR A 423 29.11 12.17 26.78
N ALA A 424 30.18 11.38 26.62
CA ALA A 424 30.49 10.73 25.35
C ALA A 424 29.52 9.59 24.98
N ALA A 425 29.08 8.80 25.95
CA ALA A 425 28.16 7.68 25.72
C ALA A 425 26.85 8.09 25.01
N PRO A 426 26.06 9.06 25.51
CA PRO A 426 24.82 9.47 24.84
C PRO A 426 25.08 10.06 23.45
N LEU A 427 26.16 10.83 23.28
CA LEU A 427 26.52 11.42 21.99
C LEU A 427 26.87 10.36 20.95
N LEU A 428 27.68 9.36 21.32
CA LEU A 428 28.04 8.26 20.41
C LEU A 428 26.86 7.35 20.10
N ILE A 429 25.96 7.10 21.07
CA ILE A 429 24.72 6.34 20.82
C ILE A 429 23.78 7.13 19.90
N GLY A 430 23.66 8.44 20.14
CA GLY A 430 22.91 9.37 19.30
C GLY A 430 23.41 9.35 17.86
N LEU A 431 24.69 9.62 17.67
CA LEU A 431 25.35 9.56 16.37
C LEU A 431 25.14 8.21 15.68
N TYR A 432 25.30 7.11 16.41
CA TYR A 432 25.12 5.76 15.87
C TYR A 432 23.68 5.49 15.39
N TRP A 433 22.66 5.83 16.18
CA TRP A 433 21.26 5.65 15.77
C TRP A 433 20.87 6.60 14.64
N THR A 434 21.31 7.86 14.68
CA THR A 434 21.13 8.80 13.56
C THR A 434 21.78 8.26 12.30
N THR A 435 22.99 7.72 12.38
CA THR A 435 23.70 7.13 11.23
C THR A 435 22.96 5.92 10.66
N CYS A 436 22.39 5.06 11.51
CA CYS A 436 21.57 3.93 11.06
C CYS A 436 20.31 4.37 10.31
N LEU A 437 19.76 5.55 10.62
CA LEU A 437 18.60 6.14 9.94
C LEU A 437 19.01 6.94 8.70
N LEU A 438 20.18 7.60 8.72
CA LEU A 438 20.64 8.51 7.67
C LEU A 438 21.27 7.79 6.49
N ILE A 439 22.21 6.85 6.73
CA ILE A 439 22.90 6.11 5.66
C ILE A 439 21.92 5.57 4.61
N PRO A 440 20.79 4.97 4.99
CA PRO A 440 19.86 4.43 4.02
C PRO A 440 19.07 5.51 3.27
N CYS A 441 18.72 6.62 3.92
CA CYS A 441 18.15 7.77 3.22
C CYS A 441 19.14 8.34 2.21
N LEU A 442 20.44 8.39 2.56
CA LEU A 442 21.50 8.81 1.64
C LEU A 442 21.70 7.82 0.50
N ILE A 443 21.68 6.52 0.77
CA ILE A 443 21.76 5.48 -0.27
C ILE A 443 20.55 5.57 -1.19
N ALA A 444 19.34 5.68 -0.64
CA ALA A 444 18.11 5.80 -1.42
C ALA A 444 18.13 7.08 -2.27
N TYR A 445 18.62 8.20 -1.72
CA TYR A 445 18.77 9.44 -2.45
C TYR A 445 19.86 9.37 -3.52
N ALA A 446 21.03 8.80 -3.22
CA ALA A 446 22.09 8.60 -4.19
C ALA A 446 21.65 7.67 -5.32
N PHE A 447 20.90 6.61 -4.99
CA PHE A 447 20.29 5.72 -5.96
C PHE A 447 19.22 6.44 -6.78
N TYR A 448 18.39 7.27 -6.15
CA TYR A 448 17.45 8.14 -6.85
C TYR A 448 18.18 9.10 -7.79
N GLN A 449 19.29 9.73 -7.39
CA GLN A 449 20.04 10.65 -8.26
C GLN A 449 20.72 9.91 -9.41
N LEU A 450 21.28 8.74 -9.15
CA LEU A 450 21.85 7.88 -10.18
C LEU A 450 20.76 7.48 -11.17
N ILE A 451 19.62 7.00 -10.68
CA ILE A 451 18.49 6.59 -11.50
C ILE A 451 17.84 7.81 -12.18
N ALA A 452 17.75 8.98 -11.56
CA ALA A 452 17.11 10.16 -12.12
C ALA A 452 17.76 10.60 -13.45
N HIS A 453 19.04 10.29 -13.64
CA HIS A 453 19.69 10.51 -14.92
C HIS A 453 19.34 9.44 -15.98
N TRP A 454 19.17 8.19 -15.57
CA TRP A 454 19.03 7.04 -16.46
C TRP A 454 17.61 6.49 -16.58
N TYR A 455 16.67 6.85 -15.69
CA TYR A 455 15.32 6.27 -15.59
C TYR A 455 14.46 6.42 -16.83
N PRO A 456 14.62 7.45 -17.71
CA PRO A 456 13.81 7.51 -18.90
C PRO A 456 14.00 6.27 -19.78
N TYR A 457 15.20 5.68 -19.80
CA TYR A 457 15.50 4.51 -20.63
C TYR A 457 14.82 3.21 -20.14
N PRO A 458 15.01 2.73 -18.90
CA PRO A 458 14.35 1.53 -18.41
C PRO A 458 12.83 1.73 -18.28
N LEU A 459 12.36 2.94 -17.95
CA LEU A 459 10.92 3.21 -17.93
C LEU A 459 10.33 3.15 -19.34
N ALA A 460 10.96 3.79 -20.34
CA ALA A 460 10.51 3.70 -21.72
C ALA A 460 10.59 2.27 -22.25
N TRP A 461 11.67 1.54 -21.95
CA TRP A 461 11.80 0.13 -22.30
C TRP A 461 10.67 -0.71 -21.70
N TYR A 462 10.37 -0.51 -20.42
CA TYR A 462 9.31 -1.23 -19.73
C TYR A 462 7.92 -0.88 -20.30
N LEU A 463 7.64 0.40 -20.54
CA LEU A 463 6.38 0.83 -21.17
C LEU A 463 6.22 0.26 -22.58
N ASN A 464 7.27 0.28 -23.39
CA ASN A 464 7.26 -0.31 -24.73
C ASN A 464 7.07 -1.83 -24.66
N TRP A 465 7.65 -2.50 -23.66
CA TRP A 465 7.44 -3.93 -23.44
C TRP A 465 5.97 -4.23 -23.06
N LEU A 466 5.38 -3.44 -22.17
CA LEU A 466 3.97 -3.55 -21.81
C LEU A 466 3.04 -3.26 -23.01
N GLU A 467 3.35 -2.24 -23.80
CA GLU A 467 2.62 -1.91 -25.03
C GLU A 467 2.72 -3.03 -26.06
N HIS A 468 3.90 -3.66 -26.20
CA HIS A 468 4.06 -4.82 -27.06
C HIS A 468 3.19 -6.00 -26.61
N ILE A 469 3.10 -6.26 -25.30
CA ILE A 469 2.17 -7.26 -24.75
C ILE A 469 0.72 -6.90 -25.09
N ALA A 470 0.34 -5.63 -24.90
CA ALA A 470 -1.00 -5.15 -25.21
C ALA A 470 -1.34 -5.31 -26.70
N CYS A 471 -0.40 -4.98 -27.60
CA CYS A 471 -0.59 -5.15 -29.05
C CYS A 471 -0.61 -6.60 -29.49
N TRP A 472 0.18 -7.47 -28.86
CA TRP A 472 0.19 -8.90 -29.18
C TRP A 472 -1.12 -9.59 -28.79
N MET A 473 -1.77 -9.13 -27.70
CA MET A 473 -3.04 -9.67 -27.24
C MET A 473 -4.27 -8.92 -27.80
N GLY A 474 -4.11 -7.65 -28.16
CA GLY A 474 -5.18 -6.75 -28.57
C GLY A 474 -5.56 -6.88 -30.05
N PRO A 475 -6.47 -6.01 -30.55
CA PRO A 475 -6.91 -6.05 -31.94
C PRO A 475 -5.76 -5.75 -32.91
N ALA A 476 -5.87 -6.31 -34.14
CA ALA A 476 -4.86 -6.21 -35.19
C ALA A 476 -4.48 -4.78 -35.62
N SER A 477 -5.24 -3.77 -35.17
CA SER A 477 -5.03 -2.34 -35.45
C SER A 477 -4.01 -1.67 -34.52
N CYS A 478 -3.36 -2.40 -33.61
CA CYS A 478 -2.33 -1.84 -32.75
C CYS A 478 -1.11 -1.41 -33.60
N PRO A 479 -0.71 -0.12 -33.59
CA PRO A 479 0.43 0.34 -34.36
C PRO A 479 1.72 -0.23 -33.73
N LEU A 480 2.31 -1.22 -34.39
CA LEU A 480 3.63 -1.76 -34.04
C LEU A 480 4.76 -0.82 -34.47
#